data_AF-W1RPP2-F1
#
_entry.id   AF-W1RPP2-F1
#
_cell.length_a   1.000
_cell.length_b   1.000
_cell.length_c   1.000
_cell.angle_alpha   90.00
_cell.angle_beta   90.00
_cell.angle_gamma   90.00
#
_symmetry.space_group_name_H-M   'P 1'
#
loop_
_entity.id
_entity.type
_entity.pdbx_description
1 polymer ?
#
loop_
_entity_poly.entity_id
_entity_poly.type
_entity_poly.pdbx_seq_one_letter_code
_entity_poly.pdbx_strand_id
1 'polypeptide(L)' 'MLIPKKEKVKPTPFSVFFRHAKSAEKRQFFDRIAREAIKEQQKMLEKAKSMPQ' A
#
# COMPACT_ATOMS: atom_id res chain seq x y z
N MET A 1 -37.54 9.63 3.42
CA MET A 1 -36.24 8.92 3.47
C MET A 1 -35.13 9.97 3.51
N LEU A 2 -34.44 10.12 4.64
CA LEU A 2 -33.29 11.02 4.77
C LEU A 2 -32.13 10.38 4.00
N ILE A 3 -31.81 10.88 2.81
CA ILE A 3 -30.62 10.46 2.08
C ILE A 3 -29.42 10.95 2.91
N PRO A 4 -28.59 10.07 3.47
CA PRO A 4 -27.41 10.52 4.20
C PRO A 4 -26.52 11.30 3.23
N LYS A 5 -26.31 12.57 3.54
CA LYS A 5 -25.47 13.48 2.75
C LYS A 5 -24.06 12.91 2.79
N LYS A 6 -23.64 12.23 1.71
CA LYS A 6 -22.30 11.64 1.60
C LYS A 6 -21.28 12.73 1.90
N GLU A 7 -20.56 12.57 3.00
CA GLU A 7 -19.50 13.48 3.39
C GLU A 7 -18.45 13.46 2.27
N LYS A 8 -18.14 14.64 1.71
CA LYS A 8 -17.19 14.73 0.62
C LYS A 8 -15.79 14.53 1.19
N VAL A 9 -15.34 13.28 1.20
CA VAL A 9 -13.98 12.93 1.61
C VAL A 9 -13.00 13.67 0.70
N LYS A 10 -12.11 14.47 1.30
CA LYS A 10 -11.09 15.20 0.54
C LYS A 10 -10.16 14.17 -0.13
N PRO A 11 -9.83 14.36 -1.42
CA PRO A 11 -8.91 13.46 -2.09
C PRO A 11 -7.53 13.51 -1.41
N THR A 12 -6.96 12.34 -1.16
CA THR A 12 -5.62 12.18 -0.61
C THR A 12 -4.62 12.06 -1.76
N PRO A 13 -3.32 12.29 -1.54
CA PRO A 13 -2.30 12.07 -2.57
C PRO A 13 -2.39 10.68 -3.21
N PHE A 14 -2.69 9.65 -2.41
CA PHE A 14 -2.92 8.30 -2.91
C PHE A 14 -4.17 8.20 -3.80
N SER A 15 -5.31 8.77 -3.40
CA SER A 15 -6.52 8.68 -4.22
C SER A 15 -6.42 9.52 -5.50
N VAL A 16 -5.69 10.64 -5.46
CA VAL A 16 -5.34 11.42 -6.67
C VAL A 16 -4.45 10.58 -7.59
N PHE A 17 -3.37 10.00 -7.08
CA PHE A 17 -2.50 9.12 -7.85
C PHE A 17 -3.29 7.96 -8.47
N PHE A 18 -4.09 7.25 -7.67
CA PHE A 18 -4.85 6.10 -8.18
C PHE A 18 -5.92 6.50 -9.20
N ARG A 19 -6.50 7.70 -9.10
CA ARG A 19 -7.48 8.18 -10.06
C ARG A 19 -6.87 8.57 -11.40
N HIS A 20 -5.66 9.14 -11.40
CA HIS A 20 -5.04 9.73 -12.59
C HIS A 20 -3.89 8.92 -13.21
N ALA A 21 -3.28 8.00 -12.47
CA ALA A 21 -2.16 7.19 -12.95
C ALA A 21 -2.61 6.16 -14.01
N LYS A 22 -1.71 5.89 -14.96
CA LYS A 22 -1.89 4.82 -15.95
C LYS A 22 -1.75 3.44 -15.29
N SER A 23 -2.33 2.42 -15.93
CA SER A 23 -2.25 1.04 -15.42
C SER A 23 -0.81 0.56 -15.22
N ALA A 24 0.12 0.97 -16.08
CA ALA A 24 1.54 0.64 -15.95
C ALA A 24 2.17 1.25 -14.69
N GLU A 25 1.85 2.52 -14.38
CA GLU A 25 2.38 3.23 -13.21
C GLU A 25 1.82 2.64 -11.90
N LYS A 26 0.52 2.28 -11.89
CA LYS A 26 -0.09 1.57 -10.77
C LYS A 26 0.60 0.23 -10.52
N ARG A 27 0.85 -0.53 -11.59
CA ARG A 27 1.55 -1.82 -11.49
C ARG A 27 2.95 -1.64 -10.90
N GLN A 28 3.73 -0.70 -11.41
CA GLN A 28 5.06 -0.39 -10.87
C GLN A 28 5.03 0.01 -9.40
N PHE A 29 4.04 0.81 -9.00
CA PHE A 29 3.84 1.22 -7.61
C PHE A 29 3.60 0.01 -6.70
N PHE A 30 2.66 -0.87 -7.04
CA PHE A 30 2.37 -2.06 -6.24
C PHE A 30 3.49 -3.09 -6.29
N ASP A 31 4.14 -3.28 -7.43
CA ASP A 31 5.29 -4.18 -7.57
C ASP A 31 6.44 -3.76 -6.64
N ARG A 32 6.66 -2.44 -6.49
CA ARG A 32 7.66 -1.91 -5.57
C ARG A 32 7.30 -2.19 -4.11
N ILE A 33 6.05 -1.89 -3.71
CA ILE A 33 5.57 -2.16 -2.35
C ILE A 33 5.70 -3.65 -2.01
N ALA A 34 5.30 -4.53 -2.92
CA ALA A 34 5.39 -5.97 -2.71
C ALA A 34 6.85 -6.41 -2.47
N ARG A 35 7.80 -5.91 -3.27
CA ARG A 35 9.23 -6.23 -3.08
C ARG A 35 9.77 -5.71 -1.75
N GLU A 36 9.41 -4.48 -1.37
CA GLU A 36 9.83 -3.90 -0.09
C GLU A 36 9.26 -4.69 1.10
N ALA A 37 7.98 -5.06 1.05
CA ALA A 37 7.34 -5.87 2.08
C ALA A 37 7.96 -7.26 2.20
N ILE A 38 8.22 -7.95 1.08
CA ILE A 38 8.90 -9.26 1.08
C ILE A 38 10.28 -9.14 1.71
N LYS A 39 11.04 -8.10 1.35
CA LYS A 39 12.38 -7.86 1.90
C LYS A 39 12.34 -7.61 3.41
N GLU A 40 11.36 -6.86 3.89
CA GLU A 40 11.17 -6.62 5.33
C GLU A 40 10.81 -7.93 6.06
N GLN A 41 9.88 -8.72 5.51
CA GLN A 41 9.51 -10.02 6.07
C GLN A 41 10.70 -10.99 6.12
N GLN A 42 11.53 -11.04 5.07
CA GLN A 42 12.75 -11.85 5.06
C GLN A 42 13.71 -11.45 6.18
N LYS A 43 13.95 -10.14 6.38
CA LYS A 43 14.78 -9.65 7.49
C LYS A 43 14.21 -10.04 8.85
N MET A 44 12.89 -9.99 9.02
CA MET A 44 12.25 -10.41 10.28
C MET A 44 12.46 -11.90 10.53
N LEU A 45 12.34 -12.74 9.51
CA LEU A 45 12.58 -14.17 9.60
C LEU A 45 14.05 -14.49 9.92
N GLU A 46 15.00 -13.79 9.30
CA GLU A 46 16.43 -13.92 9.61
C GLU A 46 16.71 -13.53 11.06
N LYS A 47 16.14 -12.41 11.52
CA LYS A 47 16.27 -11.97 12.91
C LYS A 47 15.69 -13.00 13.88
N ALA A 48 14.53 -13.58 13.56
CA ALA A 48 13.91 -14.62 14.36
C ALA A 48 14.77 -15.90 14.43
N LYS A 49 15.42 -16.29 13.32
CA LYS A 49 16.35 -17.42 13.29
C LYS A 49 17.64 -17.17 14.07
N SER A 50 18.08 -15.91 14.14
CA SER A 50 19.29 -15.51 14.90
C SER A 50 19.05 -15.31 16.39
N MET A 51 17.80 -15.25 16.84
CA MET A 51 17.51 -15.22 18.28
C MET A 51 17.53 -16.67 18.80
N PRO A 52 18.46 -17.02 19.72
CA PRO A 52 18.43 -18.33 20.36
C PRO A 52 17.12 -18.46 21.16
N GLN A 53 16.48 -19.63 21.06
CA GLN A 53 15.39 -20.01 21.96
C GLN A 53 15.91 -20.27 23.37
#